data_AF-A0A8X7USH4-F1
#
_entry.id   AF-A0A8X7USH4-F1
#
_cell.length_a   1.000
_cell.length_b   1.000
_cell.length_c   1.000
_cell.angle_alpha   90.00
_cell.angle_beta   90.00
_cell.angle_gamma   90.00
#
_symmetry.space_group_name_H-M   'P 1'
#
loop_
_entity.id
_entity.type
_entity.pdbx_description
1 polymer ?
#
loop_
_entity_poly.entity_id
_entity_poly.type
_entity_poly.pdbx_seq_one_letter_code
_entity_poly.pdbx_strand_id
1 'polypeptide(L)'
;MATETNEDVSSSGFAKILKQKWHTDLRLKAGDSSDIQAISAHKLVLAARSDVFKKMLESEVTKAPSDHETLNISEMRHEELETLVEFMYNDDGSVSSAKLKKHDRSFI
;
A
#
# COMPACT_ATOMS: atom_id res chain seq x y z
N MET A 1 8.45 9.87 33.07
CA MET A 1 8.73 10.84 31.99
C MET A 1 9.46 10.08 30.89
N ALA A 2 8.72 9.42 29.99
CA ALA A 2 9.33 8.69 28.88
C ALA A 2 9.62 9.68 27.76
N THR A 3 10.85 9.66 27.27
CA THR A 3 11.34 10.46 26.15
C THR A 3 10.66 9.96 24.87
N GLU A 4 9.67 10.72 24.41
CA GLU A 4 9.15 10.64 23.05
C GLU A 4 10.31 11.05 22.13
N THR A 5 10.92 10.06 21.47
CA THR A 5 11.98 10.31 20.50
C THR A 5 11.32 10.93 19.27
N ASN A 6 11.77 12.13 18.94
CA ASN A 6 11.19 13.02 17.95
C ASN A 6 11.52 12.54 16.52
N GLU A 7 11.12 11.33 16.17
CA GLU A 7 11.14 10.80 14.79
C GLU A 7 9.73 10.94 14.13
N ASP A 8 8.76 11.51 14.86
CA ASP A 8 7.34 11.60 14.49
C ASP A 8 6.94 12.94 13.81
N VAL A 9 7.88 13.69 13.24
CA VAL A 9 7.59 15.02 12.63
C VAL A 9 7.40 15.01 11.12
N SER A 10 7.56 13.88 10.42
CA SER A 10 7.39 13.86 8.95
C SER A 10 6.63 12.66 8.40
N SER A 11 5.53 12.26 9.02
CA SER A 11 4.49 11.46 8.33
C SER A 11 3.20 12.27 8.27
N SER A 12 3.17 13.21 7.32
CA SER A 12 1.99 14.02 7.00
C SER A 12 0.82 13.14 6.54
N GLY A 13 -0.40 13.60 6.81
CA GLY A 13 -1.63 13.16 6.15
C GLY A 13 -1.88 11.65 6.13
N PHE A 14 -1.91 11.08 4.94
CA PHE A 14 -2.36 9.71 4.70
C PHE A 14 -1.36 8.64 5.18
N ALA A 15 -0.05 8.93 5.16
CA ALA A 15 0.96 7.98 5.64
C ALA A 15 0.73 7.58 7.10
N LYS A 16 0.24 8.51 7.93
CA LYS A 16 -0.10 8.24 9.33
C LYS A 16 -1.23 7.23 9.49
N ILE A 17 -2.32 7.38 8.72
CA ILE A 17 -3.47 6.46 8.81
C ILE A 17 -3.13 5.07 8.26
N LEU A 18 -2.22 4.98 7.27
CA LEU A 18 -1.68 3.72 6.79
C LEU A 18 -0.89 3.00 7.89
N LYS A 19 0.06 3.69 8.54
CA LYS A 19 0.89 3.12 9.62
C LYS A 19 0.04 2.62 10.80
N GLN A 20 -1.03 3.37 11.14
CA GLN A 20 -1.96 3.00 12.20
C GLN A 20 -2.97 1.92 11.79
N LYS A 21 -3.03 1.56 10.50
CA LYS A 21 -4.06 0.68 9.90
C LYS A 21 -5.49 1.11 10.29
N TRP A 22 -5.71 2.42 10.38
CA TRP A 22 -6.96 2.98 10.87
C TRP A 22 -8.01 3.00 9.76
N HIS A 23 -9.12 2.26 9.93
CA HIS A 23 -10.19 2.14 8.93
C HIS A 23 -9.74 1.67 7.53
N THR A 24 -8.73 0.80 7.45
CA THR A 24 -8.38 0.15 6.18
C THR A 24 -9.53 -0.76 5.73
N ASP A 25 -9.95 -0.63 4.48
CA ASP A 25 -11.08 -1.32 3.86
C ASP A 25 -10.65 -2.28 2.73
N LEU A 26 -9.33 -2.44 2.54
CA LEU A 26 -8.73 -3.31 1.53
C LEU A 26 -7.50 -4.03 2.07
N ARG A 27 -7.30 -5.28 1.63
CA ARG A 27 -6.07 -6.05 1.82
C ARG A 27 -5.42 -6.33 0.47
N LEU A 28 -4.17 -5.94 0.29
CA LEU A 28 -3.40 -6.20 -0.92
C LEU A 28 -2.50 -7.41 -0.71
N LYS A 29 -2.60 -8.42 -1.56
CA LYS A 29 -1.78 -9.62 -1.50
C LYS A 29 -0.83 -9.67 -2.69
N ALA A 30 0.46 -9.81 -2.44
CA ALA A 30 1.46 -10.04 -3.48
C ALA A 30 1.50 -11.52 -3.89
N GLY A 31 2.02 -11.80 -5.08
CA GLY A 31 2.05 -13.16 -5.65
C GLY A 31 2.86 -14.17 -4.85
N ASP A 32 3.89 -13.71 -4.13
CA ASP A 32 4.75 -14.53 -3.27
C ASP A 32 4.31 -14.56 -1.79
N SER A 33 3.21 -13.89 -1.45
CA SER A 33 2.77 -13.68 -0.07
C SER A 33 1.63 -14.60 0.35
N SER A 34 1.64 -15.03 1.62
CA SER A 34 0.47 -15.67 2.24
C SER A 34 -0.59 -14.65 2.66
N ASP A 35 -1.79 -15.10 2.99
CA ASP A 35 -2.86 -14.19 3.45
C ASP A 35 -2.51 -13.44 4.73
N ILE A 36 -1.57 -13.94 5.53
CA ILE A 36 -1.11 -13.29 6.76
C ILE A 36 -0.24 -12.06 6.44
N GLN A 37 0.46 -12.08 5.29
CA GLN A 37 1.32 -11.00 4.83
C GLN A 37 0.59 -9.97 3.96
N ALA A 38 -0.74 -10.03 3.82
CA ALA A 38 -1.47 -9.03 3.04
C ALA A 38 -1.37 -7.63 3.68
N ILE A 39 -1.15 -6.61 2.86
CA ILE A 39 -0.96 -5.22 3.26
C ILE A 39 -2.33 -4.54 3.39
N SER A 40 -2.64 -4.01 4.56
CA SER A 40 -3.86 -3.24 4.79
C SER A 40 -3.75 -1.85 4.17
N ALA A 41 -4.77 -1.44 3.41
CA ALA A 41 -4.81 -0.17 2.70
C ALA A 41 -6.25 0.39 2.60
N HIS A 42 -6.36 1.58 2.03
CA HIS A 42 -7.61 2.30 1.79
C HIS A 42 -7.90 2.36 0.28
N LYS A 43 -9.06 1.87 -0.14
CA LYS A 43 -9.54 1.92 -1.53
C LYS A 43 -9.52 3.35 -2.07
N LEU A 44 -9.99 4.30 -1.26
CA LEU A 44 -10.06 5.72 -1.64
C LEU A 44 -8.70 6.29 -2.03
N VAL A 45 -7.67 6.06 -1.21
CA VAL A 45 -6.31 6.59 -1.46
C VAL A 45 -5.72 5.94 -2.72
N LEU A 46 -5.88 4.62 -2.87
CA LEU A 46 -5.34 3.91 -4.03
C LEU A 46 -6.01 4.35 -5.34
N ALA A 47 -7.34 4.45 -5.35
CA ALA A 47 -8.11 4.89 -6.51
C ALA A 47 -7.85 6.36 -6.88
N ALA A 48 -7.62 7.24 -5.89
CA ALA A 48 -7.30 8.64 -6.14
C ALA A 48 -5.90 8.85 -6.74
N ARG A 49 -4.96 7.93 -6.46
CA ARG A 49 -3.55 8.01 -6.88
C ARG A 49 -3.24 7.14 -8.10
N SER A 50 -4.17 6.28 -8.55
CA SER A 50 -3.99 5.41 -9.70
C SER A 50 -5.31 5.01 -10.35
N ASP A 51 -5.47 5.39 -11.62
CA ASP A 51 -6.62 4.97 -12.44
C ASP A 51 -6.69 3.45 -12.65
N VAL A 52 -5.54 2.76 -12.60
CA VAL A 52 -5.49 1.29 -12.68
C VAL A 52 -6.14 0.70 -11.44
N PHE A 53 -5.74 1.15 -10.24
CA PHE A 53 -6.36 0.70 -9.00
C PHE A 53 -7.84 1.08 -8.94
N LYS A 54 -8.21 2.28 -9.40
CA LYS A 54 -9.62 2.68 -9.48
C LYS A 54 -10.45 1.70 -10.30
N LYS A 55 -10.01 1.39 -11.52
CA LYS A 55 -10.72 0.45 -12.42
C LYS A 55 -10.76 -0.97 -11.85
N MET A 56 -9.66 -1.44 -11.25
CA MET A 56 -9.63 -2.76 -10.60
C MET A 56 -10.64 -2.85 -9.46
N LEU A 57 -10.69 -1.83 -8.59
CA LEU A 57 -11.62 -1.80 -7.46
C LEU A 57 -13.07 -1.65 -7.91
N GLU A 58 -13.36 -0.81 -8.90
CA GLU A 58 -14.70 -0.67 -9.48
C GLU A 58 -15.20 -1.97 -10.12
N SER A 59 -14.31 -2.77 -10.72
CA SER A 59 -14.64 -4.10 -11.25
C SER A 59 -14.92 -5.13 -10.14
N GLU A 60 -14.31 -4.97 -8.98
CA GLU A 60 -14.51 -5.86 -7.82
C GLU A 60 -15.75 -5.48 -7.00
N VAL A 61 -16.22 -4.22 -7.05
CA VAL A 61 -17.49 -3.74 -6.44
C VAL A 61 -18.72 -4.54 -6.91
N THR A 62 -18.62 -5.22 -8.05
CA THR A 62 -19.67 -6.15 -8.53
C THR A 62 -19.80 -7.43 -7.70
N LYS A 63 -18.89 -7.70 -6.76
CA LYS A 63 -18.94 -8.84 -5.82
C LYS A 63 -19.56 -8.39 -4.49
N ALA A 64 -20.24 -9.31 -3.79
CA ALA A 64 -20.90 -9.01 -2.52
C ALA A 64 -19.92 -8.36 -1.53
N PRO A 65 -20.33 -7.31 -0.79
CA PRO A 65 -19.45 -6.67 0.18
C PRO A 65 -19.03 -7.69 1.23
N SER A 66 -17.73 -7.96 1.34
CA SER A 66 -17.15 -8.64 2.50
C SER A 66 -16.50 -7.60 3.40
N ASP A 67 -16.49 -7.86 4.71
CA ASP A 67 -15.86 -6.96 5.70
C ASP A 67 -14.37 -6.71 5.42
N HIS A 68 -13.71 -7.59 4.64
CA HIS A 68 -12.30 -7.49 4.30
C HIS A 68 -12.03 -7.94 2.86
N GLU A 69 -12.24 -7.03 1.90
CA GLU A 69 -11.93 -7.29 0.50
C GLU A 69 -10.41 -7.49 0.32
N THR A 70 -10.03 -8.56 -0.38
CA THR A 70 -8.63 -8.86 -0.67
C THR A 70 -8.41 -8.81 -2.18
N LEU A 71 -7.50 -7.94 -2.61
CA LEU A 71 -7.09 -7.78 -3.99
C LEU A 71 -5.70 -8.41 -4.18
N ASN A 72 -5.63 -9.40 -5.08
CA ASN A 72 -4.41 -10.14 -5.37
C ASN A 72 -3.65 -9.49 -6.53
N ILE A 73 -2.36 -9.25 -6.34
CA ILE A 73 -1.43 -8.64 -7.30
C ILE A 73 -0.29 -9.64 -7.49
N SER A 74 -0.52 -10.61 -8.37
CA SER A 74 0.40 -11.73 -8.62
C SER A 74 1.72 -11.31 -9.25
N GLU A 75 1.76 -10.14 -9.87
CA GLU A 75 2.88 -9.64 -10.66
C GLU A 75 4.00 -9.04 -9.80
N MET A 76 3.72 -8.79 -8.51
CA MET A 76 4.65 -8.14 -7.59
C MET A 76 5.04 -9.07 -6.44
N ARG A 77 6.27 -8.90 -5.96
CA ARG A 77 6.72 -9.42 -4.66
C ARG A 77 6.19 -8.56 -3.53
N HIS A 78 6.13 -9.13 -2.32
CA HIS A 78 5.69 -8.43 -1.12
C HIS A 78 6.35 -7.06 -0.93
N GLU A 79 7.68 -7.03 -1.04
CA GLU A 79 8.49 -5.82 -0.82
C GLU A 79 8.25 -4.75 -1.89
N GLU A 80 8.00 -5.16 -3.14
CA GLU A 80 7.69 -4.27 -4.27
C GLU A 80 6.33 -3.62 -4.05
N LEU A 81 5.35 -4.43 -3.65
CA LEU A 81 4.01 -3.97 -3.34
C LEU A 81 3.98 -3.04 -2.12
N GLU A 82 4.74 -3.36 -1.07
CA GLU A 82 4.88 -2.47 0.10
C GLU A 82 5.45 -1.12 -0.30
N THR A 83 6.52 -1.12 -1.10
CA THR A 83 7.15 0.10 -1.60
C THR A 83 6.20 0.93 -2.46
N LEU A 84 5.40 0.28 -3.31
CA LEU A 84 4.37 0.95 -4.11
C LEU A 84 3.28 1.57 -3.22
N VAL A 85 2.81 0.86 -2.20
CA VAL A 85 1.80 1.40 -1.28
C VAL A 85 2.36 2.60 -0.52
N GLU A 86 3.59 2.52 0.00
CA GLU A 86 4.24 3.68 0.64
C GLU A 86 4.31 4.89 -0.29
N PHE A 87 4.73 4.69 -1.55
CA PHE A 87 4.74 5.74 -2.58
C PHE A 87 3.39 6.42 -2.75
N MET A 88 2.30 5.63 -2.80
CA MET A 88 0.95 6.15 -3.01
C MET A 88 0.43 6.99 -1.82
N TYR A 89 0.97 6.75 -0.62
CA TYR A 89 0.58 7.44 0.60
C TYR A 89 1.47 8.63 0.95
N ASN A 90 2.62 8.77 0.29
CA ASN A 90 3.49 9.92 0.43
C ASN A 90 2.94 11.10 -0.39
N ASP A 91 2.87 12.27 0.25
CA ASP A 91 2.30 13.47 -0.37
C ASP A 91 3.13 13.95 -1.57
N ASP A 92 4.44 13.82 -1.50
CA ASP A 92 5.40 14.18 -2.55
C ASP A 92 5.64 13.06 -3.57
N GLY A 93 5.04 11.89 -3.39
CA GLY A 93 5.33 10.70 -4.20
C GLY A 93 6.80 10.29 -4.13
N SER A 94 7.51 10.57 -3.04
CA SER A 94 8.88 10.09 -2.90
C SER A 94 8.90 8.63 -2.47
N VAL A 95 9.91 7.90 -2.94
CA VAL A 95 10.28 6.58 -2.42
C VAL A 95 11.74 6.64 -2.02
N SER A 96 12.08 6.04 -0.89
CA SER A 96 13.48 5.89 -0.50
C SER A 96 14.26 5.18 -1.61
N SER A 97 15.32 5.82 -2.10
CA SER A 97 16.19 5.30 -3.15
C SER A 97 16.83 3.95 -2.78
N ALA A 98 16.94 3.64 -1.48
CA ALA A 98 17.40 2.35 -0.99
C ALA A 98 16.43 1.20 -1.34
N LYS A 99 15.11 1.45 -1.29
CA LYS A 99 14.10 0.46 -1.70
C LYS A 99 14.07 0.30 -3.21
N LEU A 100 14.16 1.39 -3.98
CA LEU A 100 14.14 1.34 -5.44
C LEU A 100 15.31 0.54 -6.04
N LYS A 101 16.52 0.69 -5.50
CA LYS A 101 17.71 -0.05 -5.96
C LYS A 101 17.63 -1.57 -5.76
N LYS A 102 16.82 -2.04 -4.81
CA LYS A 102 16.64 -3.49 -4.57
C LYS A 102 15.82 -4.18 -5.67
N HIS A 103 15.09 -3.39 -6.47
CA HIS A 103 14.14 -3.87 -7.47
C HIS A 103 14.52 -3.48 -8.90
N ASP A 104 15.77 -3.04 -9.13
CA ASP A 104 16.33 -2.86 -10.47
C ASP A 104 16.50 -4.23 -11.14
N ARG A 105 15.39 -4.76 -11.65
CA ARG A 105 15.42 -5.85 -12.62
C ARG A 105 15.94 -5.24 -13.90
N SER A 106 17.23 -5.41 -14.15
CA SER A 106 17.77 -5.29 -15.49
C SER A 106 16.87 -6.11 -16.42
N PHE A 107 16.19 -5.44 -17.35
CA PHE A 107 15.49 -6.10 -18.43
C PHE A 107 16.57 -6.70 -19.35
N ILE A 108 17.03 -7.89 -19.00
CA ILE A 108 17.84 -8.75 -19.87
C ILE A 108 16.88 -9.49 -20.81
#